data_AF-A0A1I2R5W4-F1
#
_entry.id   AF-A0A1I2R5W4-F1
#
_cell.length_a   1.000
_cell.length_b   1.000
_cell.length_c   1.000
_cell.angle_alpha   90.00
_cell.angle_beta   90.00
_cell.angle_gamma   90.00
#
_symmetry.space_group_name_H-M   'P 1'
#
loop_
_entity.id
_entity.type
_entity.pdbx_description
1 polymer ?
#
loop_
_entity_poly.entity_id
_entity_poly.type
_entity_poly.pdbx_seq_one_letter_code
_entity_poly.pdbx_strand_id
1 'polypeptide(L)'
;MILGFAVSLLLARFTPLRYVFLTGHHVLFMATLLTMVLALAGYNAWIVVGVGAVVLGIMMVSLPALAHPWTRRISGDDSIAIGHFGTAGYITAGAVGSLVGKNSPSTEELRLPEGLRFLRDSMVSTALSMVLMYLVLAVILLFRAGEEVAFAAFDGGATSTGNYFMQAVNQGLKFGVGVAVILFGVRTILGELIPAFQGIAAKFVPGAIPALDCPIVFPYAQNAVLIGFISSFIGGLVGLALLATWLNPMFGAALILPGLVPHFFTGGAAGVYGNATGGRRGAVFGAFANGVLITLLPGFLVLVLGSFGEENTTFGDADFGWIGILAAGATKLGGNLGALAVLLIGLVLLAVAIVVQRKAVDGHWDPAPHRPKVGAATAVVTGAAAGGAGGRADGEAACGSAAESVGAVGTVRDYPKIAPPKGAPTPPPPPEE
;
A
#
# COMPACT_ATOMS: atom_id res chain seq x y z
N MET A 1 -2.19 22.09 1.93
CA MET A 1 -1.32 21.21 1.11
C MET A 1 0.07 21.80 0.93
N ILE A 2 0.25 22.87 0.13
CA ILE A 2 1.58 23.42 -0.23
C ILE A 2 2.45 23.71 1.00
N LEU A 3 1.92 24.47 1.97
CA LEU A 3 2.66 24.80 3.18
C LEU A 3 3.01 23.53 4.00
N GLY A 4 2.10 22.56 4.07
CA GLY A 4 2.37 21.30 4.76
C GLY A 4 3.46 20.48 4.07
N PHE A 5 3.50 20.49 2.73
CA PHE A 5 4.59 19.86 1.97
C PHE A 5 5.93 20.55 2.25
N ALA A 6 5.97 21.88 2.26
CA ALA A 6 7.17 22.63 2.65
C ALA A 6 7.62 22.28 4.09
N VAL A 7 6.69 22.20 5.05
CA VAL A 7 6.99 21.76 6.42
C VAL A 7 7.57 20.34 6.43
N SER A 8 7.02 19.40 5.66
CA SER A 8 7.57 18.04 5.60
C SER A 8 9.00 18.00 5.06
N LEU A 9 9.35 18.83 4.07
CA LEU A 9 10.71 18.92 3.55
C LEU A 9 11.68 19.47 4.61
N LEU A 10 11.27 20.48 5.37
CA LEU A 10 12.05 21.01 6.49
C LEU A 10 12.25 19.93 7.58
N LEU A 11 11.19 19.23 7.96
CA LEU A 11 11.27 18.14 8.92
C LEU A 11 12.18 17.02 8.41
N ALA A 12 12.06 16.62 7.14
CA ALA A 12 12.92 15.60 6.55
C ALA A 12 14.39 16.05 6.47
N ARG A 13 14.65 17.35 6.35
CA ARG A 13 16.00 17.91 6.35
C ARG A 13 16.63 18.00 7.74
N PHE A 14 15.87 18.33 8.77
CA PHE A 14 16.42 18.61 10.10
C PHE A 14 16.20 17.50 11.13
N THR A 15 15.30 16.55 10.86
CA THR A 15 15.09 15.38 11.72
C THR A 15 15.72 14.11 11.13
N PRO A 16 15.80 13.00 11.90
CA PRO A 16 16.20 11.70 11.37
C PRO A 16 15.21 11.11 10.35
N LEU A 17 14.01 11.68 10.21
CA LEU A 17 12.95 11.16 9.36
C LEU A 17 13.17 11.58 7.89
N ARG A 18 14.09 10.92 7.18
CA ARG A 18 14.49 11.26 5.80
C ARG A 18 13.44 10.88 4.73
N TYR A 19 12.16 10.92 5.04
CA TYR A 19 11.10 10.52 4.12
C TYR A 19 10.53 11.71 3.37
N VAL A 20 10.34 11.56 2.05
CA VAL A 20 9.68 12.58 1.22
C VAL A 20 8.42 11.98 0.63
N PHE A 21 7.27 12.49 1.07
CA PHE A 21 5.95 11.98 0.71
C PHE A 21 5.50 12.54 -0.65
N LEU A 22 5.40 11.69 -1.67
CA LEU A 22 5.19 12.10 -3.06
C LEU A 22 3.76 11.85 -3.58
N THR A 23 2.87 11.31 -2.74
CA THR A 23 1.49 10.99 -3.15
C THR A 23 0.58 12.22 -3.03
N GLY A 24 0.72 13.15 -3.98
CA GLY A 24 0.09 14.48 -3.91
C GLY A 24 -1.43 14.50 -3.71
N HIS A 25 -2.17 13.58 -4.35
CA HIS A 25 -3.63 13.51 -4.19
C HIS A 25 -4.05 13.12 -2.77
N HIS A 26 -3.31 12.23 -2.10
CA HIS A 26 -3.51 11.93 -0.67
C HIS A 26 -3.18 13.15 0.20
N VAL A 27 -2.11 13.89 -0.11
CA VAL A 27 -1.77 15.13 0.62
C VAL A 27 -2.90 16.16 0.48
N LEU A 28 -3.53 16.24 -0.69
CA LEU A 28 -4.72 17.08 -0.89
C LEU A 28 -5.87 16.62 0.00
N PHE A 29 -6.22 15.32 0.00
CA PHE A 29 -7.31 14.80 0.83
C PHE A 29 -7.09 15.03 2.32
N MET A 30 -5.87 14.80 2.82
CA MET A 30 -5.56 15.02 4.24
C MET A 30 -5.58 16.50 4.59
N ALA A 31 -5.09 17.36 3.69
CA ALA A 31 -5.21 18.81 3.87
C ALA A 31 -6.68 19.25 3.93
N THR A 32 -7.54 18.70 3.07
CA THR A 32 -8.98 18.99 3.07
C THR A 32 -9.62 18.55 4.38
N LEU A 33 -9.34 17.33 4.86
CA LEU A 33 -9.85 16.84 6.14
C LEU A 33 -9.45 17.76 7.30
N LEU A 34 -8.16 18.09 7.43
CA LEU A 34 -7.67 18.96 8.50
C LEU A 34 -8.29 20.36 8.40
N THR A 35 -8.50 20.86 7.18
CA THR A 35 -9.18 22.13 6.93
C THR A 35 -10.63 22.06 7.40
N MET A 36 -11.37 21.01 7.04
CA MET A 36 -12.75 20.80 7.48
C MET A 36 -12.86 20.80 9.01
N VAL A 37 -12.01 20.02 9.68
CA VAL A 37 -12.01 19.90 11.15
C VAL A 37 -11.73 21.24 11.83
N LEU A 38 -10.72 21.99 11.37
CA LEU A 38 -10.35 23.27 11.98
C LEU A 38 -11.32 24.40 11.62
N ALA A 39 -11.79 24.47 10.38
CA ALA A 39 -12.71 25.52 9.93
C ALA A 39 -14.08 25.37 10.61
N LEU A 40 -14.60 24.15 10.74
CA LEU A 40 -15.85 23.90 11.45
C LEU A 40 -15.77 24.19 12.96
N ALA A 41 -14.56 24.12 13.54
CA ALA A 41 -14.33 24.55 14.91
C ALA A 41 -14.29 26.08 15.08
N GLY A 42 -14.50 26.86 14.02
CA GLY A 42 -14.56 28.32 14.06
C GLY A 42 -13.21 29.02 14.02
N TYR A 43 -12.12 28.31 13.72
CA TYR A 43 -10.81 28.95 13.59
C TYR A 43 -10.72 29.81 12.32
N ASN A 44 -10.00 30.93 12.43
CA ASN A 44 -9.72 31.77 11.27
C ASN A 44 -8.78 31.08 10.26
N ALA A 45 -8.74 31.58 9.03
CA ALA A 45 -7.97 30.99 7.94
C ALA A 45 -6.47 30.83 8.25
N TRP A 46 -5.87 31.76 8.99
CA TRP A 46 -4.44 31.71 9.34
C TRP A 46 -4.13 30.54 10.27
N ILE A 47 -4.96 30.31 11.29
CA ILE A 47 -4.82 29.18 12.21
C ILE A 47 -5.08 27.87 11.46
N VAL A 48 -6.14 27.81 10.65
CA VAL A 48 -6.48 26.61 9.86
C VAL A 48 -5.32 26.20 8.95
N VAL A 49 -4.77 27.16 8.19
CA VAL A 49 -3.63 26.90 7.29
C VAL A 49 -2.37 26.57 8.07
N GLY A 50 -2.05 27.32 9.13
CA GLY A 50 -0.83 27.12 9.93
C GLY A 50 -0.82 25.78 10.66
N VAL A 51 -1.82 25.52 11.50
CA VAL A 51 -1.95 24.28 12.28
C VAL A 51 -2.11 23.08 11.34
N GLY A 52 -3.00 23.19 10.35
CA GLY A 52 -3.22 22.13 9.37
C GLY A 52 -1.95 21.80 8.59
N ALA A 53 -1.15 22.79 8.20
CA ALA A 53 0.13 22.56 7.52
C ALA A 53 1.16 21.87 8.42
N VAL A 54 1.28 22.28 9.69
CA VAL A 54 2.23 21.67 10.63
C VAL A 54 1.87 20.19 10.86
N VAL A 55 0.61 19.90 11.16
CA VAL A 55 0.13 18.53 11.39
C VAL A 55 0.32 17.68 10.14
N LEU A 56 -0.08 18.18 8.97
CA LEU A 56 0.09 17.49 7.70
C LEU A 56 1.57 17.20 7.40
N GLY A 57 2.44 18.18 7.60
CA GLY A 57 3.89 18.05 7.41
C GLY A 57 4.50 16.98 8.32
N ILE A 58 4.07 16.94 9.59
CA ILE A 58 4.47 15.90 10.54
C ILE A 58 3.99 14.53 10.08
N MET A 59 2.74 14.38 9.67
CA MET A 59 2.21 13.09 9.21
C MET A 59 2.98 12.55 8.00
N MET A 60 3.33 13.43 7.06
CA MET A 60 4.06 13.05 5.84
C MET A 60 5.47 12.50 6.10
N VAL A 61 6.14 12.90 7.19
CA VAL A 61 7.45 12.31 7.57
C VAL A 61 7.31 11.16 8.57
N SER A 62 6.27 11.20 9.41
CA SER A 62 6.09 10.28 10.52
C SER A 62 5.52 8.94 10.07
N LEU A 63 4.47 8.94 9.25
CA LEU A 63 3.80 7.72 8.84
C LEU A 63 4.71 6.79 8.01
N PRO A 64 5.48 7.28 7.02
CA PRO A 64 6.44 6.42 6.33
C PRO A 64 7.44 5.79 7.28
N ALA A 65 7.94 6.54 8.27
CA ALA A 65 8.88 6.03 9.29
C ALA A 65 8.28 4.91 10.14
N LEU A 66 7.02 5.07 10.55
CA LEU A 66 6.30 4.06 11.33
C LEU A 66 6.10 2.77 10.53
N ALA A 67 5.76 2.86 9.25
CA ALA A 67 5.59 1.67 8.39
C ALA A 67 6.90 1.04 7.94
N HIS A 68 8.00 1.79 7.97
CA HIS A 68 9.24 1.42 7.26
C HIS A 68 9.82 0.05 7.62
N PRO A 69 9.83 -0.42 8.89
CA PRO A 69 10.34 -1.76 9.20
C PRO A 69 9.57 -2.87 8.45
N TRP A 70 8.26 -2.69 8.27
CA TRP A 70 7.43 -3.60 7.49
C TRP A 70 7.64 -3.41 5.99
N THR A 71 7.77 -2.16 5.51
CA THR A 71 8.05 -1.88 4.10
C THR A 71 9.38 -2.50 3.66
N ARG A 72 10.46 -2.32 4.45
CA ARG A 72 11.78 -2.92 4.24
C ARG A 72 11.71 -4.44 4.14
N ARG A 73 10.86 -5.08 4.94
CA ARG A 73 10.67 -6.53 4.88
C ARG A 73 10.06 -6.98 3.55
N ILE A 74 9.25 -6.14 2.90
CA ILE A 74 8.64 -6.40 1.60
C ILE A 74 9.65 -6.12 0.47
N SER A 75 10.30 -4.96 0.50
CA SER A 75 11.24 -4.52 -0.54
C SER A 75 12.58 -5.25 -0.50
N GLY A 76 13.02 -5.67 0.70
CA GLY A 76 14.34 -6.23 0.96
C GLY A 76 15.43 -5.18 1.25
N ASP A 77 15.13 -3.90 1.05
CA ASP A 77 16.05 -2.77 1.23
C ASP A 77 15.33 -1.47 1.65
N ASP A 78 16.09 -0.38 1.78
CA ASP A 78 15.62 0.95 2.18
C ASP A 78 15.41 1.92 0.99
N SER A 79 15.30 1.39 -0.23
CA SER A 79 15.21 2.21 -1.44
C SER A 79 13.90 3.00 -1.55
N ILE A 80 12.84 2.50 -0.92
CA ILE A 80 11.47 3.04 -0.97
C ILE A 80 10.81 3.00 0.40
N ALA A 81 9.87 3.93 0.60
CA ALA A 81 8.94 3.91 1.73
C ALA A 81 7.49 4.02 1.24
N ILE A 82 6.54 3.67 2.11
CA ILE A 82 5.13 3.89 1.81
C ILE A 82 4.72 5.31 2.21
N GLY A 83 4.22 6.06 1.24
CA GLY A 83 3.70 7.42 1.37
C GLY A 83 2.21 7.44 1.07
N HIS A 84 1.41 6.80 1.94
CA HIS A 84 -0.05 6.73 1.79
C HIS A 84 -0.72 6.81 3.16
N PHE A 85 -1.88 7.45 3.25
CA PHE A 85 -2.64 7.64 4.50
C PHE A 85 -3.44 6.40 4.91
N GLY A 86 -2.89 5.21 4.66
CA GLY A 86 -3.38 3.91 5.12
C GLY A 86 -2.39 3.18 6.05
N THR A 87 -1.39 3.88 6.57
CA THR A 87 -0.27 3.35 7.35
C THR A 87 -0.71 2.56 8.58
N ALA A 88 -1.68 3.07 9.36
CA ALA A 88 -2.20 2.32 10.50
C ALA A 88 -2.79 0.96 10.08
N GLY A 89 -3.44 0.91 8.92
CA GLY A 89 -3.96 -0.32 8.32
C GLY A 89 -2.86 -1.30 7.95
N TYR A 90 -1.78 -0.82 7.32
CA TYR A 90 -0.63 -1.65 6.92
C TYR A 90 0.14 -2.21 8.11
N ILE A 91 0.39 -1.38 9.12
CA ILE A 91 1.04 -1.81 10.37
C ILE A 91 0.15 -2.83 11.08
N THR A 92 -1.16 -2.59 11.18
CA THR A 92 -2.11 -3.55 11.76
C THR A 92 -2.07 -4.87 11.02
N ALA A 93 -2.09 -4.85 9.69
CA ALA A 93 -2.05 -6.06 8.88
C ALA A 93 -0.74 -6.84 9.05
N GLY A 94 0.40 -6.14 9.09
CA GLY A 94 1.70 -6.74 9.37
C GLY A 94 1.80 -7.31 10.79
N ALA A 95 1.27 -6.60 11.79
CA ALA A 95 1.25 -7.06 13.17
C ALA A 95 0.38 -8.32 13.32
N VAL A 96 -0.86 -8.29 12.80
CA VAL A 96 -1.75 -9.47 12.79
C VAL A 96 -1.08 -10.64 12.06
N GLY A 97 -0.46 -10.38 10.91
CA GLY A 97 0.29 -11.39 10.16
C GLY A 97 1.39 -12.05 10.99
N SER A 98 2.19 -11.26 11.70
CA SER A 98 3.26 -11.76 12.57
C SER A 98 2.75 -12.68 13.70
N LEU A 99 1.52 -12.44 14.19
CA LEU A 99 0.91 -13.19 15.28
C LEU A 99 0.31 -14.52 14.79
N VAL A 100 -0.42 -14.52 13.68
CA VAL A 100 -1.20 -15.67 13.21
C VAL A 100 -0.47 -16.55 12.19
N GLY A 101 0.59 -16.03 11.57
CA GLY A 101 1.16 -16.57 10.34
C GLY A 101 2.51 -17.27 10.46
N LYS A 102 2.97 -17.60 11.67
CA LYS A 102 4.34 -18.08 11.96
C LYS A 102 4.87 -19.13 10.97
N ASN A 103 4.10 -20.18 10.70
CA ASN A 103 4.50 -21.29 9.81
C ASN A 103 3.73 -21.33 8.47
N SER A 104 3.06 -20.24 8.09
CA SER A 104 2.26 -20.23 6.86
C SER A 104 3.16 -20.00 5.63
N PRO A 105 3.08 -20.80 4.55
CA PRO A 105 3.79 -20.49 3.31
C PRO A 105 3.30 -19.15 2.73
N SER A 106 4.14 -18.51 1.92
CA SER A 106 3.77 -17.29 1.19
C SER A 106 2.59 -17.54 0.26
N THR A 107 1.79 -16.51 0.00
CA THR A 107 0.80 -16.49 -1.10
C THR A 107 1.46 -16.78 -2.44
N GLU A 108 2.71 -16.36 -2.62
CA GLU A 108 3.45 -16.53 -3.87
C GLU A 108 3.99 -17.96 -4.08
N GLU A 109 3.96 -18.80 -3.05
CA GLU A 109 4.42 -20.20 -3.10
C GLU A 109 3.27 -21.20 -3.35
N LEU A 110 2.18 -20.76 -3.99
CA LEU A 110 0.97 -21.56 -4.20
C LEU A 110 1.25 -22.75 -5.15
N ARG A 111 1.31 -23.96 -4.58
CA ARG A 111 1.45 -25.22 -5.33
C ARG A 111 0.08 -25.68 -5.81
N LEU A 112 -0.18 -25.43 -7.09
CA LEU A 112 -1.43 -25.83 -7.76
C LEU A 112 -1.25 -27.15 -8.53
N PRO A 113 -2.30 -28.01 -8.62
CA PRO A 113 -2.34 -29.19 -9.49
C PRO A 113 -2.08 -28.84 -10.96
N GLU A 114 -1.67 -29.80 -11.78
CA GLU A 114 -1.27 -29.55 -13.18
C GLU A 114 -2.35 -28.85 -14.00
N GLY A 115 -3.62 -29.24 -13.87
CA GLY A 115 -4.74 -28.61 -14.59
C GLY A 115 -5.03 -27.16 -14.16
N LEU A 116 -4.57 -26.74 -12.99
CA LEU A 116 -4.73 -25.38 -12.47
C LEU A 116 -3.41 -24.59 -12.51
N ARG A 117 -2.38 -25.13 -13.18
CA ARG A 117 -1.05 -24.51 -13.22
C ARG A 117 -1.06 -23.12 -13.86
N PHE A 118 -2.03 -22.84 -14.74
CA PHE A 118 -2.22 -21.51 -15.34
C PHE A 118 -2.56 -20.44 -14.29
N LEU A 119 -3.15 -20.80 -13.14
CA LEU A 119 -3.41 -19.89 -12.01
C LEU A 119 -2.14 -19.51 -11.24
N ARG A 120 -0.97 -20.07 -11.60
CA ARG A 120 0.32 -19.56 -11.11
C ARG A 120 0.70 -18.25 -11.78
N ASP A 121 0.17 -17.98 -12.97
CA ASP A 121 0.26 -16.65 -13.55
C ASP A 121 -0.64 -15.73 -12.74
N SER A 122 -0.02 -14.80 -12.01
CA SER A 122 -0.70 -13.85 -11.13
C SER A 122 -1.68 -12.97 -11.89
N MET A 123 -1.44 -12.67 -13.17
CA MET A 123 -2.36 -11.87 -13.97
C MET A 123 -3.61 -12.67 -14.33
N VAL A 124 -3.44 -13.92 -14.75
CA VAL A 124 -4.56 -14.81 -15.07
C VAL A 124 -5.36 -15.14 -13.81
N SER A 125 -4.68 -15.47 -12.72
CA SER A 125 -5.29 -15.70 -11.40
C SER A 125 -6.09 -14.48 -10.93
N THR A 126 -5.56 -13.29 -11.19
CA THR A 126 -6.21 -12.03 -10.83
C THR A 126 -7.50 -11.80 -11.59
N ALA A 127 -7.44 -11.89 -12.92
CA ALA A 127 -8.62 -11.72 -13.77
C ALA A 127 -9.71 -12.76 -13.44
N LEU A 128 -9.33 -14.03 -13.27
CA LEU A 128 -10.30 -15.08 -12.99
C LEU A 128 -10.96 -14.95 -11.61
N SER A 129 -10.20 -14.56 -10.59
CA SER A 129 -10.74 -14.31 -9.24
C SER A 129 -11.80 -13.20 -9.25
N MET A 130 -11.57 -12.16 -10.07
CA MET A 130 -12.50 -11.04 -10.20
C MET A 130 -13.73 -11.41 -11.03
N VAL A 131 -13.56 -12.18 -12.10
CA VAL A 131 -14.69 -12.77 -12.83
C VAL A 131 -15.57 -13.58 -11.87
N LEU A 132 -14.99 -14.44 -11.05
CA LEU A 132 -15.73 -15.22 -10.06
C LEU A 132 -16.47 -14.31 -9.06
N MET A 133 -15.81 -13.28 -8.53
CA MET A 133 -16.43 -12.33 -7.60
C MET A 133 -17.61 -11.59 -8.25
N TYR A 134 -17.45 -11.04 -9.46
CA TYR A 134 -18.51 -10.37 -10.18
C TYR A 134 -19.68 -11.31 -10.50
N LEU A 135 -19.40 -12.57 -10.84
CA LEU A 135 -20.45 -13.58 -11.04
C LEU A 135 -21.22 -13.87 -9.75
N VAL A 136 -20.54 -14.05 -8.62
CA VAL A 136 -21.18 -14.27 -7.32
C VAL A 136 -22.07 -13.07 -6.95
N LEU A 137 -21.58 -11.85 -7.10
CA LEU A 137 -22.37 -10.64 -6.85
C LEU A 137 -23.55 -10.50 -7.81
N ALA A 138 -23.33 -10.81 -9.10
CA ALA A 138 -24.38 -10.76 -10.10
C ALA A 138 -25.51 -11.73 -9.79
N VAL A 139 -25.17 -12.97 -9.38
CA VAL A 139 -26.12 -13.99 -8.93
C VAL A 139 -26.90 -13.51 -7.69
N ILE A 140 -26.21 -12.98 -6.67
CA ILE A 140 -26.86 -12.48 -5.45
C ILE A 140 -27.85 -11.35 -5.78
N LEU A 141 -27.44 -10.40 -6.62
CA LEU A 141 -28.28 -9.27 -7.00
C LEU A 141 -29.52 -9.74 -7.77
N LEU A 142 -29.35 -10.66 -8.73
CA LEU A 142 -30.45 -11.22 -9.51
C LEU A 142 -31.47 -11.92 -8.62
N PHE A 143 -31.03 -12.76 -7.68
CA PHE A 143 -31.95 -13.47 -6.79
C PHE A 143 -32.63 -12.57 -5.76
N ARG A 144 -31.96 -11.51 -5.29
CA ARG A 144 -32.48 -10.65 -4.22
C ARG A 144 -33.34 -9.50 -4.74
N ALA A 145 -32.98 -8.91 -5.87
CA ALA A 145 -33.61 -7.70 -6.41
C ALA A 145 -34.42 -7.96 -7.70
N GLY A 146 -34.34 -9.16 -8.27
CA GLY A 146 -35.06 -9.53 -9.49
C GLY A 146 -34.37 -9.07 -10.78
N GLU A 147 -34.91 -9.50 -11.92
CA GLU A 147 -34.34 -9.25 -13.25
C GLU A 147 -34.30 -7.77 -13.60
N GLU A 148 -35.35 -7.01 -13.29
CA GLU A 148 -35.45 -5.58 -13.66
C GLU A 148 -34.31 -4.76 -13.07
N VAL A 149 -34.05 -4.92 -11.77
CA VAL A 149 -32.97 -4.20 -11.07
C VAL A 149 -31.60 -4.74 -11.48
N ALA A 150 -31.46 -6.06 -11.57
CA ALA A 150 -30.19 -6.68 -11.93
C ALA A 150 -29.76 -6.31 -13.35
N PHE A 151 -30.68 -6.32 -14.31
CA PHE A 151 -30.37 -6.01 -15.71
C PHE A 151 -30.02 -4.54 -15.89
N ALA A 152 -30.48 -3.64 -15.02
CA ALA A 152 -30.08 -2.23 -15.02
C ALA A 152 -28.72 -1.96 -14.34
N ALA A 153 -28.09 -2.95 -13.70
CA ALA A 153 -26.88 -2.75 -12.89
C ALA A 153 -25.60 -2.43 -13.69
N PHE A 154 -25.61 -2.66 -15.00
CA PHE A 154 -24.47 -2.44 -15.89
C PHE A 154 -24.82 -1.44 -17.00
N ASP A 155 -23.81 -0.70 -17.46
CA ASP A 155 -23.96 0.25 -18.55
C ASP A 155 -24.54 -0.39 -19.81
N GLY A 156 -25.63 0.18 -20.33
CA GLY A 156 -26.35 -0.32 -21.50
C GLY A 156 -27.41 -1.38 -21.19
N GLY A 157 -27.51 -1.83 -19.94
CA GLY A 157 -28.49 -2.80 -19.48
C GLY A 157 -28.28 -4.21 -20.04
N ALA A 158 -28.84 -5.22 -19.39
CA ALA A 158 -28.82 -6.60 -19.88
C ALA A 158 -30.11 -6.95 -20.63
N THR A 159 -29.98 -7.64 -21.76
CA THR A 159 -31.13 -8.06 -22.59
C THR A 159 -31.69 -9.44 -22.23
N SER A 160 -30.92 -10.21 -21.48
CA SER A 160 -31.27 -11.55 -21.00
C SER A 160 -30.36 -11.94 -19.85
N THR A 161 -30.73 -12.97 -19.11
CA THR A 161 -29.94 -13.52 -18.00
C THR A 161 -28.54 -13.97 -18.46
N GLY A 162 -28.44 -14.59 -19.64
CA GLY A 162 -27.16 -14.96 -20.22
C GLY A 162 -26.28 -13.75 -20.55
N ASN A 163 -26.88 -12.70 -21.13
CA ASN A 163 -26.18 -11.45 -21.41
C ASN A 163 -25.71 -10.76 -20.11
N TYR A 164 -26.55 -10.73 -19.06
CA TYR A 164 -26.20 -10.19 -17.74
C TYR A 164 -24.97 -10.85 -17.13
N PHE A 165 -24.91 -12.18 -17.12
CA PHE A 165 -23.72 -12.89 -16.62
C PHE A 165 -22.48 -12.65 -17.49
N MET A 166 -22.63 -12.56 -18.81
CA MET A 166 -21.50 -12.21 -19.69
C MET A 166 -20.99 -10.78 -19.46
N GLN A 167 -21.88 -9.84 -19.12
CA GLN A 167 -21.47 -8.50 -18.73
C GLN A 167 -20.69 -8.52 -17.40
N ALA A 168 -21.11 -9.32 -16.42
CA ALA A 168 -20.36 -9.54 -15.18
C ALA A 168 -18.96 -10.14 -15.44
N VAL A 169 -18.85 -11.14 -16.34
CA VAL A 169 -17.56 -11.69 -16.78
C VAL A 169 -16.70 -10.59 -17.42
N ASN A 170 -17.26 -9.78 -18.30
CA ASN A 170 -16.54 -8.68 -18.94
C ASN A 170 -16.00 -7.68 -17.91
N GLN A 171 -16.79 -7.33 -16.88
CA GLN A 171 -16.33 -6.44 -15.80
C GLN A 171 -15.17 -7.05 -14.99
N GLY A 172 -15.25 -8.35 -14.66
CA GLY A 172 -14.15 -9.06 -13.99
C GLY A 172 -12.86 -9.07 -14.84
N LEU A 173 -12.97 -9.29 -16.15
CA LEU A 173 -11.83 -9.25 -17.07
C LEU A 173 -11.25 -7.84 -17.19
N LYS A 174 -12.08 -6.81 -17.36
CA LYS A 174 -11.65 -5.39 -17.39
C LYS A 174 -10.90 -5.00 -16.12
N PHE A 175 -11.37 -5.47 -14.96
CA PHE A 175 -10.65 -5.29 -13.71
C PHE A 175 -9.25 -5.91 -13.78
N GLY A 176 -9.16 -7.18 -14.21
CA GLY A 176 -7.87 -7.86 -14.39
C GLY A 176 -6.91 -7.11 -15.32
N VAL A 177 -7.42 -6.54 -16.42
CA VAL A 177 -6.65 -5.65 -17.31
C VAL A 177 -6.18 -4.40 -16.58
N GLY A 178 -7.04 -3.76 -15.78
CA GLY A 178 -6.67 -2.62 -14.95
C GLY A 178 -5.52 -2.94 -13.99
N VAL A 179 -5.58 -4.09 -13.30
CA VAL A 179 -4.47 -4.55 -12.44
C VAL A 179 -3.18 -4.76 -13.24
N ALA A 180 -3.27 -5.27 -14.47
CA ALA A 180 -2.12 -5.46 -15.34
C ALA A 180 -1.41 -4.13 -15.61
N VAL A 181 -2.21 -3.14 -16.04
CA VAL A 181 -1.73 -1.79 -16.33
C VAL A 181 -1.07 -1.17 -15.10
N ILE A 182 -1.66 -1.33 -13.91
CA ILE A 182 -1.07 -0.88 -12.64
C ILE A 182 0.29 -1.54 -12.41
N LEU A 183 0.38 -2.87 -12.51
CA LEU A 183 1.61 -3.60 -12.22
C LEU A 183 2.75 -3.27 -13.19
N PHE A 184 2.45 -3.14 -14.49
CA PHE A 184 3.44 -2.70 -15.48
C PHE A 184 3.84 -1.23 -15.28
N GLY A 185 2.87 -0.35 -14.98
CA GLY A 185 3.12 1.06 -14.69
C GLY A 185 4.00 1.26 -13.46
N VAL A 186 3.68 0.60 -12.35
CA VAL A 186 4.46 0.70 -11.10
C VAL A 186 5.89 0.21 -11.31
N ARG A 187 6.12 -0.92 -11.99
CA ARG A 187 7.49 -1.41 -12.27
C ARG A 187 8.30 -0.41 -13.08
N THR A 188 7.68 0.21 -14.09
CA THR A 188 8.30 1.23 -14.92
C THR A 188 8.67 2.46 -14.07
N ILE A 189 7.73 2.90 -13.22
CA ILE A 189 7.95 4.00 -12.28
C ILE A 189 9.08 3.70 -11.29
N LEU A 190 9.12 2.52 -10.68
CA LEU A 190 10.18 2.16 -9.73
C LEU A 190 11.55 2.14 -10.41
N GLY A 191 11.64 1.69 -11.67
CA GLY A 191 12.88 1.67 -12.44
C GLY A 191 13.45 3.06 -12.75
N GLU A 192 12.59 4.03 -13.07
CA GLU A 192 13.01 5.35 -13.57
C GLU A 192 12.94 6.47 -12.53
N LEU A 193 11.87 6.50 -11.72
CA LEU A 193 11.64 7.59 -10.77
C LEU A 193 12.51 7.48 -9.51
N ILE A 194 12.86 6.29 -9.04
CA ILE A 194 13.71 6.15 -7.85
C ILE A 194 15.10 6.77 -8.10
N PRO A 195 15.83 6.41 -9.19
CA PRO A 195 17.13 7.03 -9.47
C PRO A 195 17.02 8.54 -9.73
N ALA A 196 16.01 8.97 -10.50
CA ALA A 196 15.79 10.38 -10.80
C ALA A 196 15.50 11.20 -9.52
N PHE A 197 14.65 10.67 -8.63
CA PHE A 197 14.35 11.30 -7.36
C PHE A 197 15.58 11.39 -6.46
N GLN A 198 16.37 10.32 -6.33
CA GLN A 198 17.59 10.34 -5.53
C GLN A 198 18.55 11.44 -6.00
N GLY A 199 18.68 11.66 -7.32
CA GLY A 199 19.51 12.73 -7.88
C GLY A 199 19.04 14.15 -7.54
N ILE A 200 17.73 14.41 -7.53
CA ILE A 200 17.16 15.73 -7.18
C ILE A 200 17.11 15.91 -5.66
N ALA A 201 16.59 14.92 -4.96
CA ALA A 201 16.34 14.97 -3.53
C ALA A 201 17.65 15.09 -2.73
N ALA A 202 18.75 14.49 -3.19
CA ALA A 202 20.06 14.64 -2.54
C ALA A 202 20.51 16.11 -2.40
N LYS A 203 20.04 17.02 -3.28
CA LYS A 203 20.34 18.46 -3.17
C LYS A 203 19.57 19.15 -2.03
N PHE A 204 18.35 18.71 -1.74
CA PHE A 204 17.46 19.35 -0.76
C PHE A 204 17.42 18.62 0.59
N VAL A 205 17.35 17.29 0.56
CA VAL A 205 17.30 16.39 1.71
C VAL A 205 18.32 15.26 1.48
N PRO A 206 19.55 15.38 2.03
CA PRO A 206 20.55 14.33 1.90
C PRO A 206 20.06 13.01 2.50
N GLY A 207 20.15 11.93 1.72
CA GLY A 207 19.67 10.60 2.11
C GLY A 207 18.15 10.44 2.09
N ALA A 208 17.44 11.25 1.30
CA ALA A 208 15.98 11.14 1.16
C ALA A 208 15.55 9.77 0.64
N ILE A 209 14.57 9.18 1.31
CA ILE A 209 13.85 7.97 0.88
C ILE A 209 12.53 8.43 0.26
N PRO A 210 12.27 8.13 -1.04
CA PRO A 210 10.99 8.43 -1.66
C PRO A 210 9.89 7.61 -1.01
N ALA A 211 8.87 8.29 -0.48
CA ALA A 211 7.66 7.68 0.05
C ALA A 211 6.53 7.79 -1.00
N LEU A 212 6.17 6.65 -1.58
CA LEU A 212 5.27 6.56 -2.74
C LEU A 212 3.96 5.85 -2.38
N ASP A 213 2.98 5.99 -3.26
CA ASP A 213 1.62 5.45 -3.11
C ASP A 213 1.60 3.93 -2.91
N CYS A 214 0.59 3.41 -2.21
CA CYS A 214 0.46 2.01 -1.82
C CYS A 214 0.63 0.97 -2.95
N PRO A 215 0.33 1.22 -4.25
CA PRO A 215 0.62 0.25 -5.30
C PRO A 215 2.10 -0.10 -5.45
N ILE A 216 3.03 0.67 -4.90
CA ILE A 216 4.47 0.34 -4.94
C ILE A 216 4.78 -1.03 -4.35
N VAL A 217 3.96 -1.54 -3.43
CA VAL A 217 4.21 -2.86 -2.83
C VAL A 217 3.57 -4.00 -3.63
N PHE A 218 2.71 -3.71 -4.60
CA PHE A 218 1.96 -4.73 -5.35
C PHE A 218 2.85 -5.66 -6.17
N PRO A 219 3.91 -5.17 -6.86
CA PRO A 219 4.80 -6.05 -7.62
C PRO A 219 5.55 -7.10 -6.79
N TYR A 220 5.67 -6.90 -5.47
CA TYR A 220 6.41 -7.80 -4.58
C TYR A 220 5.62 -9.04 -4.16
N ALA A 221 4.28 -8.97 -4.14
CA ALA A 221 3.42 -10.11 -3.82
C ALA A 221 2.02 -9.95 -4.45
N GLN A 222 1.92 -10.24 -5.74
CA GLN A 222 0.71 -9.98 -6.53
C GLN A 222 -0.48 -10.85 -6.08
N ASN A 223 -0.24 -12.11 -5.70
CA ASN A 223 -1.33 -12.94 -5.18
C ASN A 223 -1.82 -12.43 -3.82
N ALA A 224 -0.92 -11.87 -2.99
CA ALA A 224 -1.29 -11.25 -1.72
C ALA A 224 -2.18 -10.01 -1.91
N VAL A 225 -2.01 -9.23 -2.97
CA VAL A 225 -2.88 -8.07 -3.27
C VAL A 225 -4.33 -8.51 -3.43
N LEU A 226 -4.57 -9.57 -4.20
CA LEU A 226 -5.93 -10.07 -4.44
C LEU A 226 -6.57 -10.72 -3.22
N ILE A 227 -5.81 -11.58 -2.53
CA ILE A 227 -6.28 -12.18 -1.29
C ILE A 227 -6.57 -11.08 -0.26
N GLY A 228 -5.71 -10.06 -0.22
CA GLY A 228 -5.87 -8.88 0.61
C GLY A 228 -7.14 -8.10 0.29
N PHE A 229 -7.38 -7.80 -0.98
CA PHE A 229 -8.60 -7.13 -1.43
C PHE A 229 -9.87 -7.89 -1.00
N ILE A 230 -9.97 -9.17 -1.34
CA ILE A 230 -11.16 -9.98 -1.01
C ILE A 230 -11.34 -10.06 0.51
N SER A 231 -10.27 -10.32 1.25
CA SER A 231 -10.34 -10.44 2.70
C SER A 231 -10.67 -9.11 3.39
N SER A 232 -10.12 -8.01 2.88
CA SER A 232 -10.44 -6.66 3.36
C SER A 232 -11.89 -6.30 3.06
N PHE A 233 -12.40 -6.61 1.86
CA PHE A 233 -13.80 -6.36 1.51
C PHE A 233 -14.76 -7.16 2.39
N ILE A 234 -14.45 -8.43 2.67
CA ILE A 234 -15.19 -9.25 3.66
C ILE A 234 -15.12 -8.61 5.04
N GLY A 235 -13.94 -8.14 5.47
CA GLY A 235 -13.77 -7.38 6.71
C GLY A 235 -14.63 -6.13 6.75
N GLY A 236 -14.78 -5.44 5.61
CA GLY A 236 -15.67 -4.29 5.48
C GLY A 236 -17.14 -4.66 5.59
N LEU A 237 -17.58 -5.75 4.97
CA LEU A 237 -18.97 -6.24 5.11
C LEU A 237 -19.27 -6.63 6.56
N VAL A 238 -18.33 -7.26 7.27
CA VAL A 238 -18.45 -7.54 8.70
C VAL A 238 -18.49 -6.24 9.50
N GLY A 239 -17.63 -5.27 9.18
CA GLY A 239 -17.62 -3.94 9.78
C GLY A 239 -18.97 -3.21 9.60
N LEU A 240 -19.56 -3.28 8.41
CA LEU A 240 -20.89 -2.73 8.12
C LEU A 240 -21.96 -3.43 8.96
N ALA A 241 -21.92 -4.76 9.07
CA ALA A 241 -22.85 -5.48 9.92
C ALA A 241 -22.73 -5.08 11.40
N LEU A 242 -21.51 -4.89 11.91
CA LEU A 242 -21.24 -4.39 13.26
C LEU A 242 -21.75 -2.96 13.45
N LEU A 243 -21.56 -2.09 12.46
CA LEU A 243 -22.11 -0.73 12.47
C LEU A 243 -23.65 -0.79 12.52
N ALA A 244 -24.28 -1.53 11.61
CA ALA A 244 -25.73 -1.60 11.49
C ALA A 244 -26.42 -2.19 12.73
N THR A 245 -25.84 -3.24 13.33
CA THR A 245 -26.50 -3.98 14.42
C THR A 245 -26.15 -3.46 15.80
N TRP A 246 -25.00 -2.82 15.99
CA TRP A 246 -24.48 -2.51 17.32
C TRP A 246 -24.02 -1.05 17.45
N LEU A 247 -23.07 -0.61 16.63
CA LEU A 247 -22.41 0.68 16.86
C LEU A 247 -23.27 1.88 16.44
N ASN A 248 -24.07 1.75 15.38
CA ASN A 248 -25.02 2.79 14.98
C ASN A 248 -26.14 2.97 16.02
N PRO A 249 -26.85 1.91 16.47
CA PRO A 249 -27.88 2.07 17.51
C PRO A 249 -27.34 2.60 18.85
N MET A 250 -26.13 2.22 19.27
CA MET A 250 -25.61 2.63 20.58
C MET A 250 -24.83 3.94 20.58
N PHE A 251 -24.08 4.24 19.52
CA PHE A 251 -23.16 5.38 19.47
C PHE A 251 -23.43 6.35 18.33
N GLY A 252 -24.45 6.09 17.50
CA GLY A 252 -24.79 6.90 16.34
C GLY A 252 -23.84 6.76 15.15
N ALA A 253 -22.83 5.88 15.21
CA ALA A 253 -21.80 5.74 14.16
C ALA A 253 -22.42 5.53 12.78
N ALA A 254 -21.94 6.25 11.76
CA ALA A 254 -22.50 6.19 10.41
C ALA A 254 -22.31 4.80 9.78
N LEU A 255 -23.28 4.38 8.97
CA LEU A 255 -23.18 3.13 8.20
C LEU A 255 -22.24 3.35 7.01
N ILE A 256 -21.10 2.66 7.00
CA ILE A 256 -20.11 2.78 5.94
C ILE A 256 -20.25 1.60 4.99
N LEU A 257 -20.68 1.89 3.76
CA LEU A 257 -20.69 0.92 2.68
C LEU A 257 -19.25 0.64 2.22
N PRO A 258 -18.79 -0.63 2.21
CA PRO A 258 -17.46 -1.00 1.76
C PRO A 258 -17.16 -0.53 0.33
N GLY A 259 -16.29 0.46 0.19
CA GLY A 259 -15.86 0.99 -1.10
C GLY A 259 -14.82 0.10 -1.79
N LEU A 260 -15.00 -0.18 -3.08
CA LEU A 260 -14.06 -1.03 -3.83
C LEU A 260 -12.66 -0.43 -3.91
N VAL A 261 -12.54 0.90 -4.03
CA VAL A 261 -11.24 1.59 -4.11
C VAL A 261 -10.43 1.41 -2.82
N PRO A 262 -10.89 1.82 -1.62
CA PRO A 262 -10.15 1.57 -0.38
C PRO A 262 -9.83 0.10 -0.14
N HIS A 263 -10.80 -0.82 -0.35
CA HIS A 263 -10.57 -2.24 -0.11
C HIS A 263 -9.59 -2.85 -1.11
N PHE A 264 -9.59 -2.42 -2.37
CA PHE A 264 -8.61 -2.92 -3.34
C PHE A 264 -7.22 -2.35 -3.06
N PHE A 265 -7.09 -1.03 -2.96
CA PHE A 265 -5.79 -0.38 -2.82
C PHE A 265 -5.20 -0.61 -1.43
N THR A 266 -5.89 -0.18 -0.38
CA THR A 266 -5.40 -0.34 0.99
C THR A 266 -5.49 -1.79 1.48
N GLY A 267 -6.57 -2.50 1.13
CA GLY A 267 -6.70 -3.91 1.49
C GLY A 267 -5.72 -4.80 0.74
N GLY A 268 -5.42 -4.48 -0.53
CA GLY A 268 -4.36 -5.15 -1.29
C GLY A 268 -2.97 -4.91 -0.70
N ALA A 269 -2.63 -3.66 -0.38
CA ALA A 269 -1.38 -3.34 0.32
C ALA A 269 -1.31 -4.03 1.70
N ALA A 270 -2.38 -3.99 2.48
CA ALA A 270 -2.49 -4.71 3.76
C ALA A 270 -2.27 -6.23 3.58
N GLY A 271 -2.78 -6.81 2.49
CA GLY A 271 -2.51 -8.20 2.10
C GLY A 271 -1.02 -8.48 1.89
N VAL A 272 -0.30 -7.58 1.20
CA VAL A 272 1.16 -7.69 1.01
C VAL A 272 1.91 -7.59 2.34
N TYR A 273 1.55 -6.63 3.21
CA TYR A 273 2.14 -6.48 4.54
C TYR A 273 1.89 -7.71 5.44
N GLY A 274 0.66 -8.23 5.43
CA GLY A 274 0.28 -9.45 6.11
C GLY A 274 1.01 -10.68 5.55
N ASN A 275 1.21 -10.77 4.23
CA ASN A 275 1.93 -11.88 3.61
C ASN A 275 3.42 -11.88 3.98
N ALA A 276 4.08 -10.71 3.97
CA ALA A 276 5.49 -10.58 4.32
C ALA A 276 5.78 -11.03 5.77
N THR A 277 4.83 -10.81 6.68
CA THR A 277 4.96 -11.12 8.12
C THR A 277 4.33 -12.45 8.52
N GLY A 278 3.39 -12.99 7.74
CA GLY A 278 2.57 -14.14 8.13
C GLY A 278 2.11 -15.07 7.01
N GLY A 279 2.65 -14.95 5.80
CA GLY A 279 2.27 -15.77 4.65
C GLY A 279 0.78 -15.65 4.28
N ARG A 280 0.20 -16.69 3.69
CA ARG A 280 -1.24 -16.74 3.32
C ARG A 280 -2.17 -16.40 4.47
N ARG A 281 -1.92 -16.93 5.67
CA ARG A 281 -2.73 -16.61 6.87
C ARG A 281 -2.64 -15.13 7.23
N GLY A 282 -1.43 -14.57 7.19
CA GLY A 282 -1.23 -13.15 7.44
C GLY A 282 -1.88 -12.27 6.38
N ALA A 283 -1.83 -12.65 5.10
CA ALA A 283 -2.52 -11.94 4.02
C ALA A 283 -4.03 -11.87 4.26
N VAL A 284 -4.64 -13.00 4.65
CA VAL A 284 -6.08 -13.07 4.95
C VAL A 284 -6.41 -12.27 6.21
N PHE A 285 -5.89 -12.65 7.37
CA PHE A 285 -6.30 -12.04 8.65
C PHE A 285 -5.82 -10.59 8.79
N GLY A 286 -4.64 -10.26 8.25
CA GLY A 286 -4.12 -8.90 8.27
C GLY A 286 -4.96 -7.95 7.42
N ALA A 287 -5.30 -8.35 6.19
CA ALA A 287 -6.16 -7.52 5.33
C ALA A 287 -7.62 -7.47 5.81
N PHE A 288 -8.12 -8.55 6.43
CA PHE A 288 -9.42 -8.53 7.12
C PHE A 288 -9.45 -7.47 8.23
N ALA A 289 -8.42 -7.45 9.08
CA ALA A 289 -8.28 -6.44 10.13
C ALA A 289 -8.22 -5.02 9.57
N ASN A 290 -7.49 -4.81 8.46
CA ASN A 290 -7.53 -3.54 7.72
C ASN A 290 -8.95 -3.21 7.24
N GLY A 291 -9.66 -4.17 6.66
CA GLY A 291 -11.05 -4.01 6.18
C GLY A 291 -12.02 -3.55 7.27
N VAL A 292 -11.93 -4.16 8.45
CA VAL A 292 -12.69 -3.73 9.62
C VAL A 292 -12.28 -2.31 10.03
N LEU A 293 -10.97 -2.03 10.11
CA LEU A 293 -10.45 -0.72 10.52
C LEU A 293 -10.93 0.41 9.61
N ILE A 294 -10.83 0.24 8.29
CA ILE A 294 -11.25 1.25 7.30
C ILE A 294 -12.78 1.34 7.13
N THR A 295 -13.54 0.52 7.82
CA THR A 295 -15.01 0.62 7.89
C THR A 295 -15.45 1.29 9.18
N LEU A 296 -14.85 0.91 10.31
CA LEU A 296 -15.20 1.46 11.61
C LEU A 296 -14.71 2.90 11.77
N LEU A 297 -13.46 3.20 11.41
CA LEU A 297 -12.90 4.53 11.62
C LEU A 297 -13.67 5.63 10.86
N PRO A 298 -14.03 5.47 9.57
CA PRO A 298 -14.83 6.47 8.89
C PRO A 298 -16.24 6.61 9.48
N GLY A 299 -16.82 5.51 10.00
CA GLY A 299 -18.13 5.53 10.66
C GLY A 299 -18.17 6.43 11.89
N PHE A 300 -17.08 6.47 12.67
CA PHE A 300 -16.91 7.41 13.77
C PHE A 300 -16.43 8.79 13.33
N LEU A 301 -15.62 8.87 12.27
CA LEU A 301 -15.14 10.14 11.73
C LEU A 301 -16.30 11.05 11.33
N VAL A 302 -17.33 10.50 10.68
CA VAL A 302 -18.52 11.26 10.25
C VAL A 302 -19.17 12.03 11.40
N LEU A 303 -19.16 11.48 12.63
CA LEU A 303 -19.75 12.12 13.81
C LEU A 303 -19.05 13.42 14.22
N VAL A 304 -17.82 13.63 13.75
CA VAL A 304 -17.01 14.80 14.12
C VAL A 304 -16.80 15.76 12.94
N LEU A 305 -17.41 15.48 11.78
CA LEU A 305 -17.31 16.32 10.57
C LEU A 305 -18.43 17.37 10.44
N GLY A 306 -19.32 17.50 11.43
CA GLY A 306 -20.38 18.51 11.43
C GLY A 306 -21.27 18.43 10.18
N SER A 307 -21.53 19.58 9.54
CA SER A 307 -22.37 19.65 8.33
C SER A 307 -21.84 18.82 7.15
N PHE A 308 -20.53 18.57 7.06
CA PHE A 308 -19.98 17.71 6.01
C PHE A 308 -20.31 16.24 6.22
N GLY A 309 -20.69 15.83 7.43
CA GLY A 309 -21.18 14.48 7.69
C GLY A 309 -22.54 14.20 7.06
N GLU A 310 -23.29 15.23 6.68
CA GLU A 310 -24.62 15.11 6.05
C GLU A 310 -24.53 14.82 4.54
N GLU A 311 -23.37 15.01 3.93
CA GLU A 311 -23.12 14.82 2.49
C GLU A 311 -22.96 13.35 2.07
N ASN A 312 -23.26 12.39 2.96
CA ASN A 312 -23.15 10.93 2.72
C ASN A 312 -21.80 10.48 2.12
N THR A 313 -20.73 11.22 2.39
CA THR A 313 -19.38 10.97 1.87
C THR A 313 -18.36 11.14 2.98
N THR A 314 -17.27 10.37 2.93
CA THR A 314 -16.22 10.40 3.94
C THR A 314 -14.89 9.89 3.38
N PHE A 315 -13.85 9.95 4.20
CA PHE A 315 -12.50 9.52 3.85
C PHE A 315 -12.31 8.03 4.15
N GLY A 316 -11.82 7.28 3.15
CA GLY A 316 -11.85 5.82 3.17
C GLY A 316 -10.65 5.12 3.83
N ASP A 317 -9.55 5.82 4.10
CA ASP A 317 -8.34 5.19 4.65
C ASP A 317 -8.21 5.41 6.16
N ALA A 318 -7.52 4.47 6.81
CA ALA A 318 -7.38 4.44 8.26
C ALA A 318 -6.81 5.73 8.84
N ASP A 319 -5.82 6.36 8.19
CA ASP A 319 -5.15 7.52 8.78
C ASP A 319 -5.97 8.79 8.72
N PHE A 320 -6.89 8.92 7.75
CA PHE A 320 -7.89 9.99 7.78
C PHE A 320 -8.82 9.83 8.98
N GLY A 321 -9.25 8.60 9.24
CA GLY A 321 -10.15 8.26 10.32
C GLY A 321 -9.61 8.65 11.69
N TRP A 322 -8.49 8.07 12.11
CA TRP A 322 -8.00 8.30 13.47
C TRP A 322 -7.51 9.74 13.69
N ILE A 323 -6.83 10.37 12.72
CA ILE A 323 -6.37 11.76 12.92
C ILE A 323 -7.54 12.72 12.95
N GLY A 324 -8.55 12.52 12.09
CA GLY A 324 -9.72 13.38 12.02
C GLY A 324 -10.51 13.31 13.33
N ILE A 325 -10.70 12.10 13.88
CA ILE A 325 -11.34 11.89 15.18
C ILE A 325 -10.57 12.59 16.31
N LEU A 326 -9.25 12.37 16.39
CA LEU A 326 -8.43 12.99 17.45
C LEU A 326 -8.37 14.50 17.33
N ALA A 327 -8.17 15.03 16.12
CA ALA A 327 -8.09 16.46 15.87
C ALA A 327 -9.42 17.15 16.19
N ALA A 328 -10.55 16.59 15.73
CA ALA A 328 -11.87 17.15 16.02
C ALA A 328 -12.28 16.99 17.50
N GLY A 329 -11.83 15.92 18.16
CA GLY A 329 -11.96 15.79 19.61
C GLY A 329 -11.18 16.89 20.34
N ALA A 330 -9.96 17.18 19.91
CA ALA A 330 -9.13 18.24 20.49
C ALA A 330 -9.71 19.64 20.29
N THR A 331 -10.36 19.92 19.15
CA THR A 331 -10.96 21.24 18.91
C THR A 331 -12.13 21.56 19.85
N LYS A 332 -12.78 20.55 20.46
CA LYS A 332 -13.84 20.75 21.47
C LYS A 332 -13.38 21.48 22.73
N LEU A 333 -12.06 21.55 23.01
CA LEU A 333 -11.52 22.34 24.11
C LEU A 333 -11.72 23.85 23.93
N GLY A 334 -12.02 24.29 22.70
CA GLY A 334 -12.31 25.69 22.37
C GLY A 334 -11.09 26.60 22.38
N GLY A 335 -11.22 27.72 21.66
CA GLY A 335 -10.21 28.78 21.59
C GLY A 335 -8.81 28.27 21.21
N ASN A 336 -7.77 28.95 21.70
CA ASN A 336 -6.38 28.58 21.37
C ASN A 336 -5.96 27.22 21.96
N LEU A 337 -6.63 26.75 23.02
CA LEU A 337 -6.31 25.48 23.66
C LEU A 337 -6.61 24.30 22.74
N GLY A 338 -7.70 24.35 21.96
CA GLY A 338 -8.00 23.31 20.98
C GLY A 338 -6.93 23.22 19.88
N ALA A 339 -6.51 24.36 19.33
CA ALA A 339 -5.43 24.41 18.34
C ALA A 339 -4.09 23.86 18.89
N LEU A 340 -3.74 24.21 20.13
CA LEU A 340 -2.56 23.68 20.81
C LEU A 340 -2.65 22.17 21.05
N ALA A 341 -3.83 21.65 21.39
CA ALA A 341 -4.04 20.21 21.56
C ALA A 341 -3.90 19.44 20.23
N VAL A 342 -4.36 20.01 19.11
CA VAL A 342 -4.13 19.44 17.77
C VAL A 342 -2.63 19.41 17.43
N LEU A 343 -1.91 20.49 17.72
CA LEU A 343 -0.45 20.53 17.55
C LEU A 343 0.26 19.52 18.46
N LEU A 344 -0.22 19.31 19.68
CA LEU A 344 0.31 18.32 20.62
C LEU A 344 0.13 16.91 20.08
N ILE A 345 -1.01 16.57 19.48
CA ILE A 345 -1.23 15.28 18.80
C ILE A 345 -0.17 15.07 17.71
N GLY A 346 0.07 16.10 16.88
CA GLY A 346 1.13 16.08 15.89
C GLY A 346 2.51 15.89 16.53
N LEU A 347 2.84 16.64 17.58
CA LEU A 347 4.14 16.55 18.24
C LEU A 347 4.39 15.16 18.87
N VAL A 348 3.36 14.56 19.47
CA VAL A 348 3.42 13.19 19.99
C VAL A 348 3.68 12.20 18.86
N LEU A 349 2.98 12.34 17.72
CA LEU A 349 3.22 11.50 16.54
C LEU A 349 4.67 11.64 16.04
N LEU A 350 5.18 12.87 15.95
CA LEU A 350 6.56 13.14 15.54
C LEU A 350 7.57 12.49 16.49
N ALA A 351 7.35 12.63 17.81
CA ALA A 351 8.22 12.03 18.82
C ALA A 351 8.22 10.50 18.74
N VAL A 352 7.05 9.88 18.60
CA VAL A 352 6.92 8.42 18.41
C VAL A 352 7.65 7.99 17.13
N ALA A 353 7.46 8.70 16.02
CA ALA A 353 8.12 8.40 14.76
C ALA A 353 9.65 8.50 14.87
N ILE A 354 10.19 9.52 15.56
CA ILE A 354 11.64 9.64 15.79
C ILE A 354 12.17 8.48 16.64
N VAL A 355 11.42 8.05 17.66
CA VAL A 355 11.80 6.90 18.49
C VAL A 355 11.79 5.62 17.67
N VAL A 356 10.74 5.38 16.87
CA VAL A 356 10.65 4.22 15.98
C VAL A 356 11.74 4.25 14.93
N GLN A 357 12.06 5.41 14.35
CA GLN A 357 13.16 5.58 13.42
C GLN A 357 14.48 5.12 14.06
N ARG A 358 14.84 5.71 15.21
CA ARG A 358 16.14 5.42 15.83
C ARG A 358 16.25 4.01 16.37
N LYS A 359 15.17 3.44 16.92
CA LYS A 359 15.21 2.13 17.57
C LYS A 359 14.89 0.98 16.63
N ALA A 360 13.84 1.11 15.83
CA ALA A 360 13.37 0.03 14.97
C ALA A 360 13.97 0.11 13.57
N VAL A 361 14.00 1.30 12.96
CA VAL A 361 14.48 1.47 11.59
C VAL A 361 16.01 1.39 11.53
N ASP A 362 16.71 2.27 12.23
CA ASP A 362 18.17 2.33 12.26
C ASP A 362 18.75 1.11 13.00
N GLY A 363 18.00 0.55 13.96
CA GLY A 363 18.35 -0.69 14.66
C GLY A 363 18.04 -1.98 13.87
N HIS A 364 17.54 -1.88 12.64
CA HIS A 364 17.15 -3.00 11.79
C HIS A 364 16.24 -4.04 12.47
N TRP A 365 15.31 -3.56 13.30
CA TRP A 365 14.30 -4.41 13.92
C TRP A 365 13.48 -5.13 12.85
N ASP A 366 13.30 -6.43 13.06
CA ASP A 366 12.52 -7.27 12.17
C ASP A 366 11.12 -7.50 12.75
N PRO A 367 10.04 -7.10 12.06
CA PRO A 367 8.67 -7.35 12.51
C PRO A 367 8.25 -8.83 12.45
N ALA A 368 9.00 -9.73 11.80
CA ALA A 368 8.71 -11.16 11.76
C ALA A 368 9.99 -12.02 11.73
N PRO A 369 10.79 -12.03 12.81
CA PRO A 369 12.07 -12.74 12.88
C PRO A 369 11.94 -14.27 12.71
N HIS A 370 10.78 -14.79 13.04
CA HIS A 370 10.38 -16.20 12.93
C HIS A 370 10.17 -16.68 11.48
N ARG A 371 10.33 -15.80 10.49
CA ARG A 371 10.18 -16.13 9.07
C ARG A 371 11.43 -15.75 8.28
N PRO A 372 11.78 -16.53 7.24
CA PRO A 372 12.88 -16.19 6.34
C PRO A 372 12.74 -14.78 5.76
N LYS A 373 13.84 -14.05 5.63
CA LYS A 373 13.85 -12.73 5.00
C LYS A 373 13.56 -12.86 3.50
N VAL A 374 12.72 -11.98 2.99
CA VAL A 374 12.46 -11.83 1.55
C VAL A 374 13.77 -11.33 0.92
N GLY A 375 14.45 -12.22 0.19
CA GLY A 375 15.82 -12.01 -0.30
C GLY A 375 16.67 -13.29 -0.28
N ALA A 376 16.45 -14.20 0.68
CA ALA A 376 17.14 -15.49 0.71
C ALA A 376 16.58 -16.48 -0.33
N ALA A 377 15.30 -16.34 -0.70
CA ALA A 377 14.63 -17.24 -1.66
C ALA A 377 14.83 -16.82 -3.13
N THR A 378 15.09 -15.54 -3.42
CA THR A 378 15.32 -15.05 -4.80
C THR A 378 16.67 -15.48 -5.35
N ALA A 379 17.69 -15.71 -4.51
CA ALA A 379 18.97 -16.27 -4.95
C ALA A 379 18.87 -17.71 -5.48
N VAL A 380 17.83 -18.46 -5.08
CA VAL A 380 17.64 -19.86 -5.51
C VAL A 380 16.85 -19.96 -6.82
N VAL A 381 16.01 -18.96 -7.15
CA VAL A 381 15.17 -18.99 -8.35
C VAL A 381 15.86 -18.40 -9.58
N THR A 382 16.88 -17.54 -9.41
CA THR A 382 17.69 -17.01 -10.53
C THR A 382 18.90 -17.88 -10.91
N GLY A 383 19.11 -19.02 -10.24
CA GLY A 383 20.29 -19.88 -10.43
C GLY A 383 20.10 -21.15 -11.27
N ALA A 384 18.91 -21.44 -11.81
CA ALA A 384 18.62 -22.74 -12.45
C ALA A 384 18.02 -22.63 -13.87
N ALA A 385 18.45 -21.63 -14.66
CA ALA A 385 18.06 -21.49 -16.06
C ALA A 385 19.24 -21.11 -16.98
N ALA A 386 20.43 -21.65 -16.71
CA ALA A 386 21.54 -21.64 -17.66
C ALA A 386 22.28 -22.99 -17.56
N GLY A 387 22.07 -23.87 -18.55
CA GLY A 387 22.81 -25.13 -18.65
C GLY A 387 21.97 -26.29 -19.18
N GLY A 388 21.53 -26.20 -20.44
CA GLY A 388 20.85 -27.29 -21.12
C GLY A 388 21.25 -27.37 -22.59
N ALA A 389 22.45 -27.86 -22.88
CA ALA A 389 22.81 -28.46 -24.16
C ALA A 389 24.04 -29.38 -23.97
N GLY A 390 23.98 -30.56 -24.57
CA GLY A 390 24.77 -31.75 -24.25
C GLY A 390 26.28 -31.70 -24.49
N GLY A 391 26.96 -32.68 -23.89
CA GLY A 391 28.35 -33.04 -24.18
C GLY A 391 28.89 -34.07 -23.20
N ARG A 392 28.91 -35.34 -23.59
CA ARG A 392 29.68 -36.42 -22.93
C ARG A 392 31.17 -36.08 -23.00
N ALA A 393 31.89 -36.21 -21.89
CA ALA A 393 33.25 -36.78 -21.81
C ALA A 393 33.73 -36.79 -20.35
N ASP A 394 34.54 -37.80 -20.06
CA ASP A 394 35.06 -38.22 -18.76
C ASP A 394 36.09 -37.24 -18.16
N GLY A 395 36.36 -37.37 -16.85
CA GLY A 395 37.59 -36.85 -16.26
C GLY A 395 37.48 -36.40 -14.79
N GLU A 396 38.16 -37.13 -13.92
CA GLU A 396 38.48 -36.82 -12.52
C GLU A 396 39.07 -35.41 -12.32
N ALA A 397 38.81 -34.80 -11.15
CA ALA A 397 39.83 -34.45 -10.14
C ALA A 397 39.37 -33.34 -9.19
N ALA A 398 39.80 -33.49 -7.93
CA ALA A 398 39.54 -32.64 -6.77
C ALA A 398 40.36 -31.33 -6.75
N CYS A 399 39.88 -30.29 -6.05
CA CYS A 399 40.61 -29.58 -4.98
C CYS A 399 39.86 -28.36 -4.39
N GLY A 400 39.52 -28.47 -3.10
CA GLY A 400 39.84 -27.59 -1.97
C GLY A 400 39.96 -26.05 -2.04
N SER A 401 39.25 -25.41 -1.10
CA SER A 401 39.60 -24.20 -0.31
C SER A 401 39.57 -22.84 -1.04
N ALA A 402 39.30 -21.68 -0.44
CA ALA A 402 39.13 -21.24 0.94
C ALA A 402 38.27 -19.95 0.93
N ALA A 403 37.65 -19.65 2.08
CA ALA A 403 36.91 -18.42 2.32
C ALA A 403 37.86 -17.26 2.71
N GLU A 404 37.67 -16.08 2.11
CA GLU A 404 38.19 -14.82 2.67
C GLU A 404 37.16 -13.69 2.52
N SER A 405 36.94 -13.00 3.63
CA SER A 405 36.07 -11.86 3.85
C SER A 405 36.77 -10.54 3.50
N VAL A 406 36.13 -9.63 2.75
CA VAL A 406 36.57 -8.23 2.65
C VAL A 406 35.37 -7.28 2.59
N GLY A 407 35.44 -6.23 3.43
CA GLY A 407 34.44 -5.18 3.62
C GLY A 407 34.25 -4.24 2.44
N ALA A 408 33.04 -3.66 2.36
CA ALA A 408 32.63 -2.77 1.28
C ALA A 408 32.81 -1.29 1.67
N VAL A 409 33.78 -0.64 1.04
CA VAL A 409 33.80 0.80 0.79
C VAL A 409 33.41 0.99 -0.67
N GLY A 410 32.30 1.68 -0.94
CA GLY A 410 31.72 1.80 -2.27
C GLY A 410 32.51 2.76 -3.17
N THR A 411 33.35 2.22 -4.05
CA THR A 411 33.84 2.91 -5.25
C THR A 411 32.98 2.50 -6.45
N VAL A 412 32.53 3.49 -7.23
CA VAL A 412 31.80 3.34 -8.50
C VAL A 412 32.54 2.34 -9.40
N ARG A 413 31.89 1.22 -9.76
CA ARG A 413 32.43 0.25 -10.72
C ARG A 413 32.12 0.73 -12.14
N ASP A 414 33.15 1.14 -12.86
CA ASP A 414 33.10 1.36 -14.31
C ASP A 414 33.02 -0.01 -15.00
N TYR A 415 31.97 -0.23 -15.78
CA TYR A 415 31.83 -1.46 -16.57
C TYR A 415 32.56 -1.29 -17.91
N PRO A 416 33.40 -2.25 -18.33
CA PRO A 416 34.01 -2.19 -19.66
C PRO A 416 32.92 -2.31 -20.73
N LYS A 417 32.89 -1.34 -21.66
CA LYS A 417 31.94 -1.33 -22.78
C LYS A 417 32.15 -2.59 -23.64
N ILE A 418 31.11 -3.41 -23.74
CA ILE A 418 31.10 -4.59 -24.60
C ILE A 418 31.00 -4.12 -26.05
N ALA A 419 31.93 -4.57 -26.89
CA ALA A 419 31.91 -4.26 -28.32
C ALA A 419 30.68 -4.91 -28.99
N PRO A 420 30.01 -4.24 -29.94
CA PRO A 420 28.89 -4.82 -30.67
C PRO A 420 29.32 -6.11 -31.41
N PRO A 421 28.43 -7.12 -31.51
CA PRO A 421 28.71 -8.32 -32.28
C PRO A 421 28.96 -7.99 -33.76
N LYS A 422 29.81 -8.79 -34.42
CA LYS A 422 30.11 -8.63 -35.85
C LYS A 422 28.81 -8.67 -36.67
N GLY A 423 28.52 -7.59 -37.40
CA GLY A 423 27.31 -7.44 -38.22
C GLY A 423 26.19 -6.60 -37.58
N ALA A 424 26.41 -6.03 -36.40
CA ALA A 424 25.45 -5.09 -35.82
C ALA A 424 25.33 -3.81 -36.68
N PRO A 425 24.10 -3.34 -36.96
CA PRO A 425 23.88 -2.08 -37.67
C PRO A 425 24.45 -0.91 -36.86
N THR A 426 25.04 0.07 -37.56
CA THR A 426 25.61 1.27 -36.92
C THR A 426 24.50 2.14 -36.33
N PRO A 427 24.69 2.72 -35.13
CA PRO A 427 23.75 3.69 -34.58
C PRO A 427 23.53 4.86 -35.55
N PRO A 428 22.31 5.41 -35.63
CA PRO A 428 22.07 6.61 -36.43
C PRO A 428 22.90 7.79 -35.89
N PRO A 429 23.30 8.74 -36.77
CA PRO A 429 24.02 9.93 -36.33
C PRO A 429 23.19 10.75 -35.34
N PRO A 430 23.84 11.44 -34.38
CA PRO A 430 23.13 12.35 -33.49
C PRO A 430 22.44 13.48 -34.29
N PRO A 431 21.35 14.08 -33.75
CA PRO A 431 20.67 15.19 -34.41
C PRO A 431 21.64 16.36 -34.64
N GLU A 432 21.62 16.95 -35.83
CA GLU A 432 22.32 18.21 -36.10
C GLU A 432 21.65 19.33 -35.27
N GLU A 433 22.45 20.10 -34.54
CA GLU A 433 22.02 21.15 -33.59
C GLU A 433 21.27 22.32 -34.24
#